data_AF-A0A7J6QFN9-F1
#
_entry.id   AF-A0A7J6QFN9-F1
#
_cell.length_a   1.000
_cell.length_b   1.000
_cell.length_c   1.000
_cell.angle_alpha   90.00
_cell.angle_beta   90.00
_cell.angle_gamma   90.00
#
_symmetry.space_group_name_H-M   'P 1'
#
loop_
_entity.id
_entity.type
_entity.pdbx_description
1 polymer ?
#
loop_
_entity_poly.entity_id
_entity_poly.type
_entity_poly.pdbx_seq_one_letter_code
_entity_poly.pdbx_strand_id
1 'polypeptide(L)'
;MFSSFDPELCVTLRRKQARFPVIFNVWFGYEDEHDNTEVDFTDVRNANPYAAIDFCVATELTGICGEVNWIMNNKEWAKECKRKDLLLYTYGEENSTVEGVDTQIRRLGVDGCIVDNINR
;
A
#
# COMPACT_ATOMS: atom_id res chain seq x y z
N MET A 1 5.58 -5.36 -12.49
CA MET A 1 5.14 -5.43 -11.08
C MET A 1 3.77 -6.06 -11.07
N PHE A 2 3.48 -6.90 -10.07
CA PHE A 2 2.12 -7.37 -9.80
C PHE A 2 1.64 -6.75 -8.49
N SER A 3 0.35 -6.47 -8.40
CA SER A 3 -0.27 -6.05 -7.16
C SER A 3 -1.67 -6.62 -7.02
N SER A 4 -2.15 -6.76 -5.78
CA SER A 4 -3.51 -7.22 -5.49
C SER A 4 -3.94 -6.80 -4.09
N PHE A 5 -5.25 -6.61 -3.92
CA PHE A 5 -5.89 -6.52 -2.61
C PHE A 5 -6.14 -7.90 -1.97
N ASP A 6 -6.01 -8.98 -2.74
CA ASP A 6 -6.07 -10.35 -2.22
C ASP A 6 -4.68 -10.78 -1.71
N PRO A 7 -4.50 -10.95 -0.40
CA PRO A 7 -3.22 -11.31 0.18
C PRO A 7 -2.78 -12.75 -0.19
N GLU A 8 -3.71 -13.70 -0.36
CA GLU A 8 -3.39 -15.06 -0.76
C GLU A 8 -2.89 -15.12 -2.21
N LEU A 9 -3.44 -14.27 -3.07
CA LEU A 9 -2.96 -14.11 -4.45
C LEU A 9 -1.53 -13.54 -4.47
N CYS A 10 -1.25 -12.53 -3.63
CA CYS A 10 0.09 -11.97 -3.48
C CYS A 10 1.11 -13.03 -3.08
N VAL A 11 0.81 -13.85 -2.06
CA VAL A 11 1.69 -14.94 -1.61
C VAL A 11 1.88 -15.98 -2.71
N THR A 12 0.80 -16.37 -3.39
CA THR A 12 0.85 -17.35 -4.48
C THR A 12 1.72 -16.86 -5.64
N LEU A 13 1.57 -15.59 -6.03
CA LEU A 13 2.40 -14.96 -7.06
C LEU A 13 3.86 -14.87 -6.62
N ARG A 14 4.14 -14.49 -5.37
CA ARG A 14 5.50 -14.43 -4.85
C ARG A 14 6.18 -15.80 -4.82
N ARG A 15 5.45 -16.86 -4.47
CA ARG A 15 5.98 -18.24 -4.49
C ARG A 15 6.20 -18.77 -5.90
N LYS A 16 5.38 -18.35 -6.87
CA LYS A 16 5.49 -18.81 -8.26
C LYS A 16 6.67 -18.21 -9.01
N GLN A 17 7.13 -17.02 -8.62
CA GLN A 17 8.20 -16.32 -9.31
C GLN A 17 8.95 -15.38 -8.38
N ALA A 18 10.27 -15.20 -8.58
CA ALA A 18 11.11 -14.22 -7.87
C ALA A 18 11.44 -12.95 -8.70
N ARG A 19 11.18 -12.97 -10.01
CA ARG A 19 11.65 -11.97 -10.99
C ARG A 19 10.98 -10.60 -10.89
N PHE A 20 9.68 -10.57 -10.62
CA PHE A 20 8.87 -9.35 -10.62
C PHE A 20 8.44 -8.99 -9.19
N PRO A 21 8.48 -7.71 -8.82
CA PRO A 21 7.95 -7.23 -7.55
C PRO A 21 6.48 -7.60 -7.37
N VAL A 22 6.11 -8.00 -6.15
CA VAL A 22 4.72 -8.25 -5.74
C VAL A 22 4.37 -7.30 -4.62
N ILE A 23 3.34 -6.48 -4.81
CA ILE A 23 2.90 -5.42 -3.90
C ILE A 23 1.52 -5.76 -3.35
N PHE A 24 1.36 -5.72 -2.03
CA PHE A 24 0.05 -5.90 -1.39
C PHE A 24 -0.69 -4.57 -1.32
N ASN A 25 -1.92 -4.50 -1.82
CA ASN A 25 -2.75 -3.31 -1.73
C ASN A 25 -3.63 -3.39 -0.47
N VAL A 26 -3.72 -2.31 0.29
CA VAL A 26 -4.49 -2.23 1.54
C VAL A 26 -5.56 -1.15 1.48
N TRP A 27 -6.67 -1.39 2.18
CA TRP A 27 -7.87 -0.55 2.17
C TRP A 27 -7.96 0.44 3.35
N PHE A 28 -6.85 0.78 4.01
CA PHE A 28 -6.91 1.66 5.17
C PHE A 28 -7.50 3.03 4.83
N GLY A 29 -8.39 3.52 5.70
CA GLY A 29 -9.11 4.78 5.49
C GLY A 29 -10.45 4.64 4.77
N TYR A 30 -10.82 3.43 4.35
CA TYR A 30 -12.07 3.12 3.65
C TYR A 30 -13.04 2.28 4.50
N GLU A 31 -12.78 2.14 5.80
CA GLU A 31 -13.54 1.25 6.71
C GLU A 31 -15.03 1.61 6.80
N ASP A 32 -15.38 2.89 6.60
CA ASP A 32 -16.75 3.41 6.67
C ASP A 32 -17.38 3.70 5.29
N GLU A 33 -16.63 3.51 4.19
CA GLU A 33 -17.03 3.97 2.85
C GLU A 33 -17.56 2.85 1.93
N HIS A 34 -17.17 1.60 2.17
CA HIS A 34 -17.63 0.47 1.35
C HIS A 34 -18.80 -0.27 2.02
N ASP A 35 -19.75 -0.73 1.20
CA ASP A 35 -20.59 -1.86 1.60
C ASP A 35 -19.66 -3.04 1.91
N ASN A 36 -19.91 -3.73 3.03
CA ASN A 36 -19.13 -4.85 3.56
C ASN A 36 -19.06 -6.09 2.62
N THR A 37 -19.39 -5.91 1.34
CA THR A 37 -19.40 -6.92 0.28
C THR A 37 -18.15 -6.91 -0.59
N GLU A 38 -17.40 -5.80 -0.62
CA GLU A 38 -16.18 -5.67 -1.46
C GLU A 38 -14.88 -5.93 -0.69
N VAL A 39 -14.88 -5.70 0.62
CA VAL A 39 -13.70 -5.80 1.48
C VAL A 39 -14.02 -6.57 2.76
N ASP A 40 -13.23 -7.61 3.03
CA ASP A 40 -13.29 -8.31 4.31
C ASP A 40 -12.45 -7.57 5.36
N PHE A 41 -13.09 -6.68 6.11
CA PHE A 41 -12.49 -6.00 7.26
C PHE A 41 -12.37 -6.88 8.51
N THR A 42 -12.81 -8.15 8.46
CA THR A 42 -12.50 -9.13 9.53
C THR A 42 -11.10 -9.71 9.38
N ASP A 43 -10.49 -9.60 8.19
CA ASP A 43 -9.09 -9.93 7.97
C ASP A 43 -8.18 -8.91 8.69
N VAL A 44 -7.34 -9.41 9.60
CA VAL A 44 -6.40 -8.59 10.36
C VAL A 44 -5.44 -7.79 9.46
N ARG A 45 -5.17 -8.27 8.24
CA ARG A 45 -4.32 -7.59 7.26
C ARG A 45 -4.99 -6.34 6.67
N ASN A 46 -6.32 -6.26 6.72
CA ASN A 46 -7.09 -5.07 6.34
C ASN A 46 -7.52 -4.23 7.55
N ALA A 47 -7.58 -4.82 8.74
CA ALA A 47 -7.99 -4.11 9.96
C ALA A 47 -6.84 -3.48 10.75
N ASN A 48 -5.63 -4.05 10.69
CA ASN A 48 -4.47 -3.58 11.44
C ASN A 48 -3.31 -3.22 10.48
N PRO A 49 -2.96 -1.94 10.37
CA PRO A 49 -1.88 -1.48 9.49
C PRO A 49 -0.52 -2.12 9.73
N TYR A 50 -0.14 -2.38 10.98
CA TYR A 50 1.14 -3.00 11.29
C TYR A 50 1.12 -4.51 11.01
N ALA A 51 -0.03 -5.16 11.14
CA ALA A 51 -0.18 -6.55 10.74
C ALA A 51 0.00 -6.74 9.23
N ALA A 52 -0.43 -5.77 8.41
CA ALA A 52 -0.16 -5.78 6.97
C ALA A 52 1.33 -5.67 6.64
N ILE A 53 2.06 -4.79 7.35
CA ILE A 53 3.52 -4.68 7.21
C ILE A 53 4.19 -6.01 7.57
N ASP A 54 3.86 -6.56 8.74
CA ASP A 54 4.47 -7.81 9.21
C ASP A 54 4.12 -8.98 8.28
N PHE A 55 2.92 -9.01 7.71
CA PHE A 55 2.53 -9.97 6.68
C PHE A 55 3.41 -9.86 5.43
N CYS A 56 3.61 -8.64 4.89
CA CYS A 56 4.47 -8.43 3.73
C CYS A 56 5.90 -8.93 3.99
N VAL A 57 6.45 -8.63 5.16
CA VAL A 57 7.80 -9.08 5.56
C VAL A 57 7.84 -10.61 5.70
N ALA A 58 6.89 -11.21 6.43
CA ALA A 58 6.87 -12.63 6.70
C ALA A 58 6.66 -13.49 5.43
N THR A 59 6.06 -12.91 4.39
CA THR A 59 5.78 -13.58 3.12
C THR A 59 6.67 -13.11 1.98
N GLU A 60 7.72 -12.33 2.29
CA GLU A 60 8.72 -11.83 1.35
C GLU A 60 8.12 -11.05 0.17
N LEU A 61 6.99 -10.38 0.41
CA LEU A 61 6.42 -9.43 -0.56
C LEU A 61 7.35 -8.23 -0.69
N THR A 62 7.38 -7.66 -1.89
CA THR A 62 8.32 -6.59 -2.22
C THR A 62 7.88 -5.24 -1.64
N GLY A 63 6.60 -5.07 -1.37
CA GLY A 63 6.09 -3.81 -0.86
C GLY A 63 4.59 -3.81 -0.60
N ILE A 64 4.11 -2.63 -0.23
CA ILE A 64 2.72 -2.35 0.13
C ILE A 64 2.24 -1.07 -0.57
N CYS A 65 0.95 -1.02 -0.90
CA CYS A 65 0.32 0.12 -1.55
C CYS A 65 -0.96 0.51 -0.80
N GLY A 66 -1.10 1.76 -0.39
CA GLY A 66 -2.26 2.22 0.37
C GLY A 66 -2.78 3.59 -0.06
N GLU A 67 -3.90 3.99 0.52
CA GLU A 67 -4.53 5.27 0.26
C GLU A 67 -3.69 6.43 0.83
N VAL A 68 -3.50 7.46 0.02
CA VAL A 68 -2.60 8.57 0.28
C VAL A 68 -3.02 9.45 1.47
N ASN A 69 -4.29 9.81 1.60
CA ASN A 69 -4.78 10.62 2.72
C ASN A 69 -4.58 9.90 4.05
N TRP A 70 -4.87 8.60 4.10
CA TRP A 70 -4.63 7.77 5.27
C TRP A 70 -3.14 7.75 5.62
N ILE A 71 -2.26 7.53 4.64
CA ILE A 71 -0.81 7.51 4.84
C ILE A 71 -0.26 8.88 5.30
N MET A 72 -0.76 9.97 4.72
CA MET A 72 -0.37 11.33 5.10
C MET A 72 -0.73 11.65 6.56
N ASN A 73 -1.83 11.09 7.06
CA ASN A 73 -2.25 11.18 8.46
C ASN A 73 -1.50 10.18 9.37
N ASN A 74 -0.95 9.09 8.83
CA ASN A 74 -0.29 8.02 9.56
C ASN A 74 1.20 7.89 9.19
N LYS A 75 1.95 9.00 9.29
CA LYS A 75 3.36 9.09 8.83
C LYS A 75 4.30 8.07 9.47
N GLU A 76 4.06 7.67 10.73
CA GLU A 76 4.87 6.65 11.41
C GLU A 76 4.73 5.27 10.75
N TRP A 77 3.56 4.97 10.18
CA TRP A 77 3.35 3.74 9.42
C TRP A 77 4.20 3.73 8.13
N ALA A 78 4.24 4.85 7.41
CA ALA A 78 5.11 4.99 6.23
C ALA A 78 6.60 4.78 6.59
N LYS A 79 7.06 5.39 7.70
CA LYS A 79 8.42 5.19 8.21
C LYS A 79 8.69 3.74 8.57
N GLU A 80 7.72 3.06 9.16
CA GLU A 80 7.82 1.64 9.51
C GLU A 80 7.97 0.76 8.27
N CYS A 81 7.18 0.99 7.21
CA CYS A 81 7.35 0.31 5.92
C CYS A 81 8.79 0.42 5.41
N LYS A 82 9.34 1.64 5.41
CA LYS A 82 10.72 1.90 4.98
C LYS A 82 11.76 1.24 5.90
N ARG A 83 11.54 1.25 7.21
CA ARG A 83 12.42 0.59 8.19
C ARG A 83 12.48 -0.93 7.98
N LYS A 84 11.40 -1.51 7.49
CA LYS A 84 11.28 -2.94 7.15
C LYS A 84 11.71 -3.27 5.71
N ASP A 85 12.31 -2.31 5.00
CA ASP A 85 12.77 -2.46 3.61
C ASP A 85 11.65 -2.82 2.61
N LEU A 86 10.42 -2.38 2.90
CA LEU A 86 9.30 -2.51 1.96
C LEU A 86 9.24 -1.31 1.02
N LEU A 87 9.01 -1.57 -0.27
CA LEU A 87 8.60 -0.51 -1.18
C LEU A 87 7.21 0.01 -0.76
N LEU A 88 7.07 1.32 -0.68
CA LEU A 88 5.82 1.97 -0.35
C LEU A 88 5.26 2.70 -1.56
N TYR A 89 4.10 2.26 -2.03
CA TYR A 89 3.34 2.93 -3.09
C TYR A 89 2.06 3.56 -2.53
N THR A 90 1.50 4.52 -3.25
CA THR A 90 0.22 5.14 -2.88
C THR A 90 -0.75 5.19 -4.04
N TYR A 91 -2.04 5.23 -3.72
CA TYR A 91 -3.14 5.59 -4.61
C TYR A 91 -4.07 6.59 -3.90
N GLY A 92 -4.99 7.23 -4.63
CA GLY A 92 -5.98 8.15 -4.07
C GLY A 92 -5.80 9.60 -4.55
N GLU A 93 -6.68 10.49 -4.09
CA GLU A 93 -6.87 11.81 -4.72
C GLU A 93 -5.64 12.73 -4.62
N GLU A 94 -4.89 12.69 -3.52
CA GLU A 94 -3.67 13.51 -3.34
C GLU A 94 -2.51 13.08 -4.26
N ASN A 95 -2.63 11.95 -4.96
CA ASN A 95 -1.70 11.60 -6.05
C ASN A 95 -1.96 12.40 -7.33
N SER A 96 -3.12 13.04 -7.46
CA SER A 96 -3.47 13.87 -8.61
C SER A 96 -3.05 15.33 -8.45
N THR A 97 -2.36 15.68 -7.36
CA THR A 97 -1.80 17.02 -7.12
C THR A 97 -0.28 16.98 -7.08
N VAL A 98 0.38 17.97 -7.72
CA VAL A 98 1.86 18.08 -7.70
C VAL A 98 2.38 18.20 -6.27
N GLU A 99 1.69 18.98 -5.43
CA GLU A 99 2.10 19.22 -4.05
C GLU A 99 1.89 18.00 -3.15
N GLY A 100 0.83 17.22 -3.38
CA GLY A 100 0.59 15.96 -2.71
C GLY A 100 1.68 14.94 -3.03
N VAL A 101 2.00 14.77 -4.32
CA VAL A 101 3.10 13.87 -4.77
C VAL A 101 4.46 14.33 -4.23
N ASP A 102 4.77 15.63 -4.28
CA ASP A 102 6.03 16.18 -3.77
C ASP A 102 6.17 15.91 -2.26
N THR A 103 5.09 16.12 -1.50
CA THR A 103 5.05 15.84 -0.06
C THR A 103 5.31 14.37 0.23
N GLN A 104 4.66 13.45 -0.50
CA GLN A 104 4.83 12.02 -0.31
C GLN A 104 6.26 11.55 -0.58
N ILE A 105 6.82 11.92 -1.73
CA ILE A 105 8.14 11.47 -2.15
C ILE A 105 9.22 12.10 -1.26
N ARG A 106 9.16 13.41 -1.03
CA ARG A 106 10.24 14.12 -0.31
C ARG A 106 10.17 14.00 1.19
N ARG A 107 8.98 13.82 1.78
CA ARG A 107 8.79 13.88 3.23
C ARG A 107 8.34 12.56 3.87
N LEU A 108 7.64 11.70 3.13
CA LEU A 108 7.16 10.42 3.64
C LEU A 108 7.98 9.23 3.14
N GLY A 109 8.86 9.44 2.15
CA GLY A 109 9.71 8.39 1.60
C GLY A 109 8.96 7.37 0.75
N VAL A 110 7.81 7.76 0.19
CA VAL A 110 7.04 6.96 -0.76
C VAL A 110 7.88 6.73 -2.02
N ASP A 111 7.92 5.48 -2.49
CA ASP A 111 8.72 5.04 -3.64
C ASP A 111 7.99 5.22 -4.99
N GLY A 112 6.66 5.37 -4.96
CA GLY A 112 5.90 5.75 -6.15
C GLY A 112 4.43 6.08 -5.88
N CYS A 113 3.89 7.00 -6.66
CA CYS A 113 2.49 7.41 -6.63
C CYS A 113 1.76 6.88 -7.88
N ILE A 114 0.63 6.21 -7.69
CA ILE A 114 -0.28 5.83 -8.78
C ILE A 114 -1.17 7.04 -9.04
N VAL A 115 -1.00 7.66 -10.21
CA VAL A 115 -1.69 8.89 -10.61
C VAL A 115 -2.70 8.61 -11.72
N ASP A 116 -3.79 9.36 -11.76
CA ASP A 116 -4.79 9.24 -12.83
C ASP A 116 -4.33 9.89 -14.15
N ASN A 117 -3.46 10.91 -14.07
CA ASN A 117 -2.98 11.65 -15.23
C ASN A 117 -1.50 12.07 -15.08
N ILE A 118 -0.67 11.63 -16.03
CA ILE A 118 0.78 11.92 -16.07
C ILE A 118 1.14 13.22 -16.80
N ASN A 119 0.18 13.87 -17.46
CA ASN A 119 0.41 15.01 -18.36
C ASN A 119 0.10 16.37 -17.70
N ARG A 120 -0.16 16.41 -16.39
CA ARG A 120 -0.40 17.64 -15.64
C ARG A 120 0.67 17.87 -14.59
#